data_AF-A0A7X8FZ59-F1
#
_entry.id   AF-A0A7X8FZ59-F1
#
_cell.length_a   1.000
_cell.length_b   1.000
_cell.length_c   1.000
_cell.angle_alpha   90.00
_cell.angle_beta   90.00
_cell.angle_gamma   90.00
#
_symmetry.space_group_name_H-M   'P 1'
#
loop_
_entity.id
_entity.type
_entity.pdbx_description
1 polymer ?
#
loop_
_entity_poly.entity_id
_entity_poly.type
_entity_poly.pdbx_seq_one_letter_code
_entity_poly.pdbx_strand_id
1 'polypeptide(L)'
;LPSRNSVYDQRSVKASKVYEYIQGFKEQSEVGTPMPTAPEMNAGIWSNGATMLSQILSGDATAEVAAKEAQERAEESIKELRKK
;
A
#
# COMPACT_ATOMS: atom_id res chain seq x y z
N LEU A 1 10.16 -11.82 1.12
CA LEU A 1 11.60 -11.71 0.79
C LEU A 1 12.39 -11.38 2.05
N PRO A 2 13.63 -11.87 2.23
CA PRO A 2 14.41 -11.60 3.43
C PRO A 2 14.72 -10.10 3.58
N SER A 3 14.45 -9.51 4.74
CA SER A 3 14.81 -8.10 5.00
C SER A 3 16.32 -7.86 5.08
N ARG A 4 17.10 -8.92 5.30
CA ARG A 4 18.56 -8.84 5.41
C ARG A 4 19.21 -8.84 4.02
N ASN A 5 19.78 -7.71 3.63
CA ASN A 5 20.36 -7.51 2.30
C ASN A 5 21.47 -8.50 1.92
N SER A 6 22.29 -8.95 2.88
CA SER A 6 23.37 -9.91 2.62
C SER A 6 22.89 -11.28 2.14
N VAL A 7 21.60 -11.61 2.29
CA VAL A 7 21.05 -12.86 1.76
C VAL A 7 21.02 -12.86 0.23
N TYR A 8 20.78 -11.71 -0.41
CA TYR A 8 20.73 -11.59 -1.86
C TYR A 8 22.11 -11.75 -2.53
N ASP A 9 23.19 -11.60 -1.76
CA ASP A 9 24.56 -11.76 -2.24
C ASP A 9 25.06 -13.20 -2.25
N GLN A 10 24.33 -14.11 -1.61
CA GLN A 10 24.71 -15.51 -1.52
C GLN A 10 24.66 -16.19 -2.89
N ARG A 11 25.72 -16.94 -3.23
CA ARG A 11 25.83 -17.66 -4.50
C ARG A 11 24.65 -18.59 -4.76
N SER A 12 24.16 -19.29 -3.75
CA SER A 12 22.99 -20.17 -3.83
C SER A 12 21.71 -19.42 -4.21
N VAL A 13 21.57 -18.18 -3.74
CA VAL A 13 20.43 -17.31 -4.05
C VAL A 13 20.54 -16.76 -5.48
N LYS A 14 21.74 -16.29 -5.89
CA LYS A 14 22.01 -15.81 -7.26
C LYS A 14 21.84 -16.91 -8.32
N ALA A 15 22.15 -18.15 -7.98
CA ALA A 15 21.99 -19.31 -8.87
C ALA A 15 20.54 -19.83 -8.97
N SER A 16 19.60 -19.27 -8.20
CA SER A 16 18.21 -19.69 -8.22
C SER A 16 17.51 -19.27 -9.52
N LYS A 17 16.64 -20.13 -10.05
CA LYS A 17 15.82 -19.84 -11.26
C LYS A 17 14.88 -18.64 -11.09
N VAL A 18 14.60 -18.24 -9.84
CA VAL A 18 13.72 -17.11 -9.51
C VAL A 18 14.49 -15.85 -9.11
N TYR A 19 15.82 -15.84 -9.26
CA TYR A 19 16.66 -14.72 -8.80
C TYR A 19 16.26 -13.38 -9.43
N GLU A 20 15.91 -13.39 -10.72
CA GLU A 20 15.43 -12.20 -11.44
C GLU A 20 14.19 -11.58 -10.78
N TYR A 21 13.19 -12.40 -10.43
CA TYR A 21 12.00 -11.93 -9.74
C TYR A 21 12.32 -11.41 -8.33
N ILE A 22 13.18 -12.12 -7.60
CA ILE A 22 13.65 -11.72 -6.27
C ILE A 22 14.33 -10.34 -6.34
N GLN A 23 15.17 -10.13 -7.35
CA GLN A 23 15.88 -8.88 -7.57
C GLN A 23 14.89 -7.74 -7.86
N GLY A 24 13.93 -7.95 -8.77
CA GLY A 24 12.92 -6.93 -9.09
C GLY A 24 12.09 -6.49 -7.88
N PHE A 25 11.66 -7.44 -7.03
CA PHE A 25 10.95 -7.09 -5.80
C PHE A 25 11.84 -6.35 -4.77
N LYS A 26 13.13 -6.71 -4.69
CA LYS A 26 14.08 -6.01 -3.81
C LYS A 26 14.24 -4.56 -4.26
N GLU A 27 14.53 -4.33 -5.54
CA GLU A 27 14.68 -3.00 -6.13
C GLU A 27 13.40 -2.16 -5.92
N GLN A 28 12.22 -2.74 -6.14
CA GLN A 28 10.95 -2.05 -5.89
C GLN A 28 10.73 -1.71 -4.41
N SER A 29 11.21 -2.55 -3.49
CA SER A 29 11.09 -2.28 -2.05
C SER A 29 11.99 -1.14 -1.57
N GLU A 30 13.10 -0.85 -2.27
CA GLU A 30 14.04 0.23 -1.93
C GLU A 30 13.45 1.62 -2.20
N VAL A 31 12.49 1.73 -3.12
CA VAL A 31 11.76 2.98 -3.42
C VAL A 31 10.40 3.06 -2.71
N GLY A 32 9.98 1.97 -2.07
CA GLY A 32 8.75 1.93 -1.28
C GLY A 32 8.93 2.62 0.06
N THR A 33 7.83 3.14 0.61
CA THR A 33 7.77 3.64 1.98
C THR A 33 7.05 2.64 2.88
N PRO A 34 7.46 2.49 4.15
CA PRO A 34 6.72 1.68 5.10
C PRO A 34 5.28 2.18 5.25
N MET A 35 4.31 1.27 5.20
CA MET A 35 2.92 1.63 5.49
C MET A 35 2.75 2.07 6.95
N PRO A 36 1.91 3.07 7.23
CA PRO A 36 1.57 3.44 8.60
C PRO A 36 1.05 2.24 9.40
N THR A 37 1.51 2.10 10.64
CA THR A 37 1.07 1.04 11.57
C THR A 37 -0.07 1.47 12.50
N ALA A 38 -0.51 2.72 12.39
CA ALA A 38 -1.56 3.29 13.22
C ALA A 38 -2.91 2.58 12.96
N PRO A 39 -3.76 2.35 14.00
CA PRO A 39 -5.07 1.72 13.85
C PRO A 39 -5.97 2.41 12.80
N GLU A 40 -5.82 3.73 12.65
CA GLU A 40 -6.49 4.55 11.64
C GLU A 40 -6.30 4.04 10.21
N MET A 41 -5.18 3.37 9.90
CA MET A 41 -4.92 2.79 8.58
C MET A 41 -6.01 1.80 8.17
N ASN A 42 -6.44 0.95 9.11
CA ASN A 42 -7.49 -0.03 8.87
C ASN A 42 -8.89 0.59 8.94
N ALA A 43 -9.09 1.54 9.87
CA ALA A 43 -10.41 2.13 10.09
C ALA A 43 -10.83 3.10 8.97
N GLY A 44 -9.90 3.90 8.46
CA GLY A 44 -10.23 5.02 7.58
C GLY A 44 -9.62 4.98 6.18
N ILE A 45 -8.50 4.27 5.97
CA ILE A 45 -7.73 4.47 4.73
C ILE A 45 -7.99 3.34 3.71
N TRP A 46 -7.90 2.07 4.09
CA TRP A 46 -7.98 0.95 3.14
C TRP A 46 -9.33 0.88 2.38
N SER A 47 -10.45 0.88 3.09
CA SER A 47 -11.78 0.75 2.50
C SER A 47 -12.18 1.96 1.65
N ASN A 48 -11.89 3.17 2.15
CA ASN A 48 -12.20 4.42 1.45
C ASN A 48 -11.30 4.60 0.22
N GLY A 49 -10.01 4.26 0.31
CA GLY A 49 -9.10 4.28 -0.84
C GLY A 49 -9.49 3.29 -1.94
N ALA A 50 -9.94 2.08 -1.58
CA ALA A 50 -10.45 1.11 -2.56
C ALA A 50 -11.73 1.62 -3.27
N THR A 51 -12.64 2.24 -2.51
CA THR A 51 -13.86 2.84 -3.06
C THR A 51 -13.55 3.97 -4.04
N MET A 52 -12.62 4.86 -3.67
CA MET A 52 -12.12 5.93 -4.54
C MET A 52 -11.63 5.39 -5.87
N LEU A 53 -10.74 4.38 -5.84
CA LEU A 53 -10.20 3.77 -7.05
C LEU A 53 -11.30 3.15 -7.90
N SER A 54 -12.29 2.49 -7.28
CA SER A 54 -13.43 1.94 -7.98
C SER A 54 -14.21 3.01 -8.75
N GLN A 55 -14.55 4.13 -8.09
CA GLN A 55 -15.29 5.25 -8.71
C GLN A 55 -14.53 5.87 -9.88
N ILE A 56 -13.21 5.98 -9.75
CA ILE A 56 -12.35 6.54 -10.82
C ILE A 56 -12.31 5.58 -12.02
N LEU A 57 -12.10 4.28 -11.77
CA LEU A 57 -11.96 3.28 -12.83
C LEU A 57 -13.28 2.99 -13.56
N SER A 58 -14.41 3.09 -12.87
CA SER A 58 -15.74 2.97 -13.49
C SER A 58 -16.17 4.21 -14.26
N GLY A 59 -15.52 5.35 -14.02
CA GLY A 59 -15.91 6.65 -14.59
C GLY A 59 -17.10 7.30 -13.87
N ASP A 60 -17.49 6.79 -12.69
CA ASP A 60 -18.57 7.37 -11.89
C ASP A 60 -18.18 8.73 -11.28
N ALA A 61 -16.87 8.97 -11.07
CA ALA A 61 -16.35 10.24 -10.58
C ALA A 61 -14.98 10.56 -11.18
N THR A 62 -14.65 11.85 -11.25
CA THR A 62 -13.28 12.29 -11.57
C THR A 62 -12.34 11.97 -10.40
N ALA A 63 -11.04 11.88 -10.67
CA ALA A 63 -10.04 11.64 -9.63
C ALA A 63 -10.10 12.67 -8.49
N GLU A 64 -10.34 13.94 -8.82
CA GLU A 64 -10.45 15.02 -7.83
C GLU A 64 -11.66 14.83 -6.91
N VAL A 65 -12.84 14.53 -7.48
CA VAL A 65 -14.07 14.33 -6.71
C VAL A 65 -13.96 13.10 -5.83
N ALA A 66 -13.53 11.96 -6.39
CA ALA A 66 -13.39 10.72 -5.64
C ALA A 66 -12.37 10.84 -4.50
N ALA A 67 -11.24 11.52 -4.73
CA ALA A 67 -10.23 11.73 -3.70
C ALA A 67 -10.74 12.60 -2.55
N LYS A 68 -11.49 13.66 -2.87
CA LYS A 68 -12.11 14.51 -1.84
C LYS A 68 -13.10 13.73 -0.99
N GLU A 69 -14.00 12.98 -1.61
CA GLU A 69 -14.99 12.16 -0.90
C GLU A 69 -14.31 11.10 -0.01
N ALA A 70 -13.26 10.46 -0.52
CA ALA A 70 -12.51 9.46 0.23
C ALA A 70 -11.81 10.05 1.46
N GLN A 71 -11.24 11.26 1.33
CA GLN A 71 -10.65 11.99 2.45
C GLN A 71 -11.69 12.28 3.53
N GLU A 72 -12.85 12.84 3.15
CA GLU A 72 -13.92 13.19 4.08
C GLU A 72 -14.42 11.96 4.85
N ARG A 73 -14.67 10.84 4.14
CA ARG A 73 -15.10 9.57 4.76
C ARG A 73 -14.03 8.94 5.65
N ALA A 74 -12.75 9.05 5.27
CA ALA A 74 -11.63 8.57 6.07
C ALA A 74 -11.56 9.33 7.40
N GLU A 75 -11.69 10.66 7.36
CA GLU A 75 -11.71 11.49 8.57
C GLU A 75 -12.88 11.15 9.49
N GLU A 76 -14.07 10.93 8.95
CA GLU A 76 -15.24 10.48 9.71
C GLU A 76 -15.00 9.12 10.38
N SER A 77 -14.48 8.16 9.62
CA SER A 77 -14.19 6.81 10.13
C SER A 77 -13.16 6.84 11.27
N ILE A 78 -12.13 7.69 11.15
CA ILE A 78 -11.12 7.90 12.19
C ILE A 78 -11.72 8.59 13.42
N LYS A 79 -12.60 9.59 13.23
CA LYS A 79 -13.31 10.24 14.34
C LYS A 79 -14.14 9.23 15.12
N GLU A 80 -14.87 8.35 14.43
CA GLU A 80 -15.68 7.31 15.09
C GLU A 80 -14.82 6.26 15.80
N LEU A 81 -13.66 5.89 15.24
CA LEU A 81 -12.71 5.01 15.93
C LEU A 81 -12.23 5.64 17.25
N ARG A 82 -11.88 6.93 17.25
CA ARG A 82 -11.32 7.62 18.42
C ARG A 82 -12.33 7.94 19.51
N LYS A 83 -13.63 7.88 19.20
CA LYS A 83 -14.72 8.01 20.19
C LYS A 83 -14.94 6.73 21.00
N LYS A 84 -14.41 5.59 20.54
CA LYS A 84 -14.47 4.30 21.23
C LYS A 84 -13.30 4.16 22.19
#